data_AF-A0A7V2PSX2-F1
#
_entry.id   AF-A0A7V2PSX2-F1
#
_cell.length_a   1.000
_cell.length_b   1.000
_cell.length_c   1.000
_cell.angle_alpha   90.00
_cell.angle_beta   90.00
_cell.angle_gamma   90.00
#
_symmetry.space_group_name_H-M   'P 1'
#
loop_
_entity.id
_entity.type
_entity.pdbx_description
1 polymer ?
#
loop_
_entity_poly.entity_id
_entity_poly.type
_entity_poly.pdbx_seq_one_letter_code
_entity_poly.pdbx_strand_id
1 'polypeptide(L)' 'EQMELVDLVWNAAEEDVLDTGDVFEYEGEWVPEVMGFIPCDSCGELTAKAYLRSVGQKVMCVPCSGYDR' A
#
# COMPACT_ATOMS: atom_id res chain seq x y z
N GLU A 1 6.18 -28.06 -6.33
CA GLU A 1 5.52 -27.71 -5.07
C GLU A 1 4.82 -26.35 -5.12
N GLN A 2 5.49 -25.22 -5.38
CA GLN A 2 4.80 -23.92 -5.45
C GLN A 2 3.67 -23.87 -6.50
N MET A 3 3.89 -24.46 -7.67
CA MET A 3 2.88 -24.50 -8.74
C MET A 3 1.64 -25.30 -8.39
N GLU A 4 1.74 -26.30 -7.50
CA GLU A 4 0.61 -27.14 -7.13
C GLU A 4 -0.45 -26.37 -6.34
N LEU A 5 -0.01 -25.50 -5.43
CA LEU A 5 -0.89 -24.59 -4.70
C LEU A 5 -1.51 -23.52 -5.62
N VAL A 6 -0.71 -23.02 -6.55
CA VAL A 6 -1.16 -22.03 -7.54
C VAL A 6 -2.25 -22.64 -8.43
N ASP A 7 -2.04 -23.85 -8.93
CA ASP A 7 -2.99 -24.57 -9.78
C ASP A 7 -4.27 -24.96 -9.02
N LEU A 8 -4.17 -25.24 -7.72
CA LEU A 8 -5.34 -25.48 -6.87
C LEU A 8 -6.28 -24.27 -6.83
N VAL A 9 -5.73 -23.05 -6.67
CA VAL A 9 -6.54 -21.83 -6.57
C VAL A 9 -7.00 -21.36 -7.95
N TRP A 10 -6.13 -21.39 -8.96
CA TRP A 10 -6.49 -20.88 -10.29
C TRP A 10 -7.52 -21.74 -11.02
N ASN A 11 -7.55 -23.04 -10.74
CA ASN A 11 -8.48 -23.96 -11.40
C ASN A 11 -9.70 -24.31 -10.53
N ALA A 12 -9.82 -23.74 -9.33
CA ALA A 12 -11.00 -23.93 -8.49
C ALA A 12 -12.24 -23.31 -9.16
N ALA A 13 -13.40 -23.92 -8.94
CA ALA A 13 -14.66 -23.29 -9.32
C ALA A 13 -14.87 -22.02 -8.49
N GLU A 14 -15.58 -21.03 -9.05
CA GLU A 14 -15.80 -19.74 -8.38
C GLU A 14 -16.47 -19.94 -7.02
N GLU A 15 -17.47 -20.82 -6.93
CA GLU A 15 -18.17 -21.16 -5.69
C GLU A 15 -17.30 -21.83 -4.61
N ASP A 16 -16.16 -22.42 -5.00
CA ASP A 16 -15.23 -23.03 -4.03
C ASP A 16 -14.32 -21.99 -3.37
N VAL A 17 -14.23 -20.77 -3.94
CA VAL A 17 -13.30 -19.71 -3.50
C VAL A 17 -13.97 -18.38 -3.14
N LEU A 18 -15.19 -18.12 -3.63
CA LEU A 18 -15.91 -16.87 -3.43
C LEU A 18 -17.36 -17.13 -2.99
N ASP A 19 -17.76 -16.44 -1.94
CA ASP A 19 -19.16 -16.27 -1.56
C ASP A 19 -19.69 -14.95 -2.12
N THR A 20 -20.84 -15.00 -2.79
CA THR A 20 -21.54 -13.80 -3.26
C THR A 20 -22.81 -13.57 -2.46
N GLY A 21 -23.13 -12.31 -2.20
CA GLY A 21 -24.28 -11.92 -1.38
C GLY A 21 -24.79 -10.52 -1.73
N ASP A 22 -25.81 -10.09 -1.01
CA ASP A 22 -26.43 -8.79 -1.22
C ASP A 22 -25.47 -7.63 -0.94
N VAL A 23 -25.58 -6.58 -1.75
CA VAL A 23 -24.85 -5.33 -1.54
C VAL A 23 -25.64 -4.47 -0.56
N PHE A 24 -24.97 -3.99 0.49
CA PHE A 24 -25.55 -3.07 1.46
C PHE A 24 -24.67 -1.84 1.64
N GLU A 25 -25.30 -0.70 1.90
CA GLU A 25 -24.59 0.51 2.27
C GLU A 25 -24.06 0.37 3.69
N TYR A 26 -22.76 0.60 3.85
CA TYR A 26 -22.09 0.63 5.15
C TYR A 26 -21.72 2.07 5.48
N GLU A 27 -22.39 2.66 6.48
CA GLU A 27 -22.05 3.96 7.05
C GLU A 27 -20.76 3.87 7.89
N GLY A 28 -19.64 3.69 7.20
CA GLY A 28 -18.30 3.75 7.79
C GLY A 28 -17.72 5.16 7.76
N GLU A 29 -16.95 5.52 8.78
CA GLU A 29 -16.03 6.67 8.68
C GLU A 29 -14.86 6.28 7.77
N TRP A 30 -15.00 6.58 6.49
CA TRP A 30 -13.93 6.42 5.52
C TRP A 30 -12.93 7.55 5.69
N VAL A 31 -11.91 7.31 6.50
CA VAL A 31 -10.79 8.24 6.61
C VAL A 31 -10.07 8.28 5.25
N PRO A 32 -9.82 9.48 4.68
CA PRO A 32 -8.98 9.57 3.49
C PRO A 32 -7.63 8.92 3.78
N GLU A 33 -6.97 8.38 2.74
CA GLU A 33 -5.67 7.72 2.85
C GLU A 33 -4.74 8.54 3.78
N VAL A 34 -4.59 8.07 5.02
CA VAL A 34 -3.87 8.80 6.08
C VAL A 34 -2.39 8.94 5.71
N MET A 35 -1.92 8.06 4.84
CA MET A 35 -0.53 7.92 4.44
C MET A 35 -0.38 8.14 2.93
N GLY A 36 -0.80 9.30 2.43
CA GLY A 36 -0.49 9.66 1.03
C GLY A 36 1.01 9.56 0.75
N PHE A 37 1.40 9.19 -0.47
CA PHE A 37 2.80 9.04 -0.87
C PHE A 37 3.23 10.18 -1.80
N ILE A 38 4.48 10.61 -1.67
CA ILE A 38 5.14 11.44 -2.69
C ILE A 38 6.57 10.94 -2.94
N PRO A 39 7.15 11.20 -4.12
CA PRO A 39 8.54 10.85 -4.41
C PRO A 39 9.52 11.60 -3.49
N CYS A 40 10.58 10.93 -3.05
CA CYS A 40 11.72 11.58 -2.40
C CYS A 40 12.45 12.51 -3.40
N ASP A 41 12.74 13.75 -3.03
CA ASP A 41 13.43 14.73 -3.90
C ASP A 41 14.89 14.35 -4.24
N SER A 42 15.44 13.30 -3.62
CA SER A 42 16.79 12.81 -3.88
C SER A 42 16.82 11.52 -4.71
N CYS A 43 16.10 10.47 -4.27
CA CYS A 43 16.14 9.16 -4.94
C CYS A 43 14.92 8.88 -5.83
N GLY A 44 13.84 9.66 -5.74
CA GLY A 44 12.62 9.47 -6.51
C GLY A 44 11.69 8.34 -6.01
N GLU A 45 12.07 7.59 -4.98
CA GLU A 45 11.23 6.53 -4.43
C GLU A 45 9.98 7.09 -3.75
N LEU A 46 8.83 6.44 -3.97
CA LEU A 46 7.59 6.78 -3.28
C LEU A 46 7.74 6.52 -1.78
N THR A 47 7.54 7.57 -1.00
CA THR A 47 7.65 7.52 0.46
C THR A 47 6.35 8.05 1.07
N ALA A 48 5.84 7.34 2.08
CA ALA A 48 4.67 7.80 2.82
C ALA A 48 4.99 9.17 3.44
N LYS A 49 4.08 10.14 3.30
CA LYS A 49 4.28 11.51 3.78
C LYS A 49 4.71 11.58 5.25
N ALA A 50 4.20 10.67 6.09
CA ALA A 50 4.57 10.58 7.50
C ALA A 50 6.06 10.25 7.77
N TYR A 51 6.76 9.67 6.79
CA TYR A 51 8.17 9.27 6.90
C TYR A 51 9.14 10.18 6.15
N LEU A 52 8.65 11.26 5.54
CA LEU A 52 9.52 12.25 4.91
C LEU A 52 10.18 13.15 5.96
N ARG A 53 11.31 13.73 5.57
CA ARG A 53 12.09 14.70 6.34
C ARG A 53 12.30 15.95 5.49
N SER A 54 12.06 17.11 6.08
CA SER A 54 12.39 18.39 5.45
C SER A 54 13.89 18.66 5.59
N VAL A 55 14.59 18.74 4.46
CA VAL A 55 16.02 19.08 4.40
C VAL A 55 16.16 20.35 3.56
N GLY A 56 16.17 21.50 4.22
CA GLY A 56 16.07 22.80 3.56
C GLY A 56 14.72 22.95 2.85
N GLN A 57 14.74 23.14 1.53
CA GLN A 57 13.53 23.23 0.69
C GLN A 57 13.09 21.91 0.09
N LYS A 58 13.80 20.80 0.37
CA LYS A 58 13.51 19.47 -0.17
C LYS A 58 12.81 18.60 0.86
N VAL A 59 12.00 17.65 0.38
CA VAL A 59 11.39 16.57 1.16
C VAL A 59 12.01 15.24 0.74
N MET A 60 12.67 14.57 1.69
CA MET A 60 13.45 13.37 1.43
C MET A 60 13.01 12.21 2.33
N CYS A 61 13.19 10.97 1.86
CA CYS A 61 13.05 9.80 2.71
C CYS A 61 14.12 9.79 3.81
N VAL A 62 13.86 9.06 4.91
CA VAL A 62 14.80 8.97 6.06
C VAL A 62 16.24 8.66 5.62
N PRO A 63 16.50 7.65 4.75
CA PRO A 63 17.88 7.35 4.33
C PRO A 63 18.59 8.47 3.57
N CYS A 64 17.87 9.21 2.71
CA CYS A 64 18.45 10.32 1.94
C CYS A 64 18.60 11.61 2.76
N SER A 65 17.88 11.72 3.87
CA SER A 65 17.81 12.97 4.65
C SER A 65 19.09 13.29 5.43
N GLY A 66 19.92 12.29 5.70
CA GLY A 66 21.09 12.43 6.58
C GLY A 66 20.75 12.57 8.07
N TYR A 67 19.49 12.41 8.45
CA TYR A 67 19.08 12.32 9.86
C TYR A 67 19.16 10.89 10.36
N ASP A 68 19.55 10.74 11.62
CA ASP A 68 19.44 9.46 12.32
C ASP A 68 17.97 9.04 12.41
N ARG A 69 17.75 7.72 12.50
CA ARG A 69 16.41 7.13 12.55
C ARG A 69 15.66 7.46 13.83
#